data_AF-A0A835Q6I1-F1
#
_entry.id   AF-A0A835Q6I1-F1
#
_cell.length_a   1.000
_cell.length_b   1.000
_cell.length_c   1.000
_cell.angle_alpha   90.00
_cell.angle_beta   90.00
_cell.angle_gamma   90.00
#
_symmetry.space_group_name_H-M   'P 1'
#
loop_
_entity.id
_entity.type
_entity.pdbx_description
1 polymer ?
#
loop_
_entity_poly.entity_id
_entity_poly.type
_entity_poly.pdbx_seq_one_letter_code
_entity_poly.pdbx_strand_id
1 'polypeptide(L)'
;MSSHGMTRSNSASSVEHIEALSDFGDDPELYMNPSDYEFNVGQFTEHDSLIRGRPPAAKLVVSNLPSILITEKDVANNGSFCAVCKDEFVLSEKATQLPCSHHYHEHCISPWLGMRNTCPVCRFELPTDDPDYERSKVRLRARDAATSVESLLRSDTDLPSIL
;
A
#
# COMPACT_ATOMS: atom_id res chain seq x y z
N MET A 1 22.12 48.18 -24.61
CA MET A 1 21.72 49.52 -24.14
C MET A 1 21.19 49.36 -22.73
N SER A 2 21.76 50.13 -21.82
CA SER A 2 21.59 50.08 -20.36
C SER A 2 20.16 50.26 -19.87
N SER A 3 20.03 50.08 -18.55
CA SER A 3 18.95 50.49 -17.64
C SER A 3 17.76 49.50 -17.61
N HIS A 4 17.29 49.06 -16.44
CA HIS A 4 16.86 49.92 -15.35
C HIS A 4 17.06 49.26 -13.99
N GLY A 5 17.57 50.03 -13.03
CA GLY A 5 17.29 49.81 -11.62
C GLY A 5 16.03 50.58 -11.24
N MET A 6 15.23 50.04 -10.33
CA MET A 6 14.33 50.86 -9.53
C MET A 6 14.29 50.35 -8.09
N THR A 7 14.44 51.34 -7.22
CA THR A 7 14.53 51.35 -5.76
C THR A 7 13.23 50.94 -5.08
N ARG A 8 13.38 50.43 -3.85
CA ARG A 8 12.29 50.24 -2.88
C ARG A 8 11.84 51.61 -2.37
N SER A 9 10.54 51.79 -2.23
CA SER A 9 9.98 52.79 -1.30
C SER A 9 8.76 52.20 -0.62
N ASN A 10 8.88 52.15 0.70
CA ASN A 10 7.89 51.73 1.68
C ASN A 10 6.98 52.92 1.99
N SER A 11 5.66 52.74 2.08
CA SER A 11 4.80 53.67 2.82
C SER A 11 3.51 53.00 3.28
N ALA A 12 3.19 53.32 4.53
CA ALA A 12 2.17 52.75 5.40
C ALA A 12 0.71 52.94 4.93
N SER A 13 -0.13 52.07 5.52
CA SER A 13 -1.50 52.32 5.96
C SER A 13 -2.56 52.53 4.87
N SER A 14 -3.51 51.59 4.79
CA SER A 14 -4.90 51.82 5.20
C SER A 14 -5.67 50.50 5.10
N VAL A 15 -6.25 50.11 6.23
CA VAL A 15 -7.23 49.03 6.37
C VAL A 15 -8.52 49.47 5.70
N GLU A 16 -8.96 48.79 4.64
CA GLU A 16 -10.33 48.88 4.15
C GLU A 16 -10.92 47.49 3.89
N HIS A 17 -11.96 47.19 4.68
CA HIS A 17 -13.18 46.47 4.36
C HIS A 17 -13.09 45.27 3.40
N ILE A 18 -12.98 44.08 3.98
CA ILE A 18 -13.50 42.85 3.37
C ILE A 18 -14.84 42.55 4.06
N GLU A 19 -15.89 43.27 3.65
CA GLU A 19 -17.29 42.84 3.84
C GLU A 19 -17.78 42.26 2.52
N ALA A 20 -17.53 40.97 2.29
CA ALA A 20 -18.23 40.16 1.30
C ALA A 20 -17.83 38.68 1.39
N LEU A 21 -18.08 38.03 2.52
CA LEU A 21 -18.13 36.56 2.61
C LEU A 21 -19.25 36.15 3.57
N SER A 22 -20.47 36.63 3.30
CA SER A 22 -21.69 36.21 3.99
C SER A 22 -22.60 35.39 3.06
N ASP A 23 -22.03 34.46 2.29
CA ASP A 23 -22.79 33.53 1.46
C ASP A 23 -22.07 32.18 1.31
N PHE A 24 -21.74 31.56 2.44
CA PHE A 24 -21.71 30.11 2.52
C PHE A 24 -22.51 29.76 3.76
N GLY A 25 -23.73 29.28 3.55
CA GLY A 25 -24.61 28.88 4.63
C GLY A 25 -23.86 27.94 5.57
N ASP A 26 -23.94 28.24 6.87
CA ASP A 26 -23.78 27.25 7.93
C ASP A 26 -24.85 26.18 7.69
N ASP A 27 -24.56 25.21 6.82
CA ASP A 27 -25.32 23.98 6.71
C ASP A 27 -24.94 23.09 7.91
N PRO A 28 -25.81 22.96 8.91
CA PRO A 28 -25.50 22.21 10.12
C PRO A 28 -25.41 20.69 9.86
N GLU A 29 -25.81 20.21 8.68
CA GLU A 29 -25.85 18.79 8.35
C GLU A 29 -24.50 18.18 7.93
N LEU A 30 -23.45 19.00 7.75
CA LEU A 30 -22.11 18.50 7.39
C LEU A 30 -21.18 18.27 8.60
N TYR A 31 -21.63 18.57 9.82
CA TYR A 31 -20.90 18.20 11.02
C TYR A 31 -21.18 16.73 11.34
N MET A 32 -20.33 15.84 10.82
CA MET A 32 -20.26 14.43 11.18
C MET A 32 -20.46 14.26 12.69
N ASN A 33 -21.54 13.59 13.08
CA ASN A 33 -21.94 13.43 14.47
C ASN A 33 -20.91 12.54 15.21
N PRO A 34 -20.43 12.91 16.40
CA PRO A 34 -19.52 12.09 17.20
C PRO A 34 -20.03 10.67 17.47
N SER A 35 -21.36 10.47 17.55
CA SER A 35 -21.93 9.12 17.69
C SER A 35 -21.79 8.25 16.43
N ASP A 36 -21.66 8.86 15.25
CA ASP A 36 -21.46 8.16 13.99
C ASP A 36 -20.01 7.69 13.86
N TYR A 37 -19.07 8.40 14.49
CA TYR A 37 -17.71 7.91 14.70
C TYR A 37 -17.70 6.72 15.66
N GLU A 38 -18.46 6.80 16.75
CA GLU A 38 -18.50 5.76 17.78
C GLU A 38 -19.16 4.45 17.31
N PHE A 39 -20.17 4.55 16.44
CA PHE A 39 -20.79 3.38 15.79
C PHE A 39 -19.87 2.72 14.76
N ASN A 40 -19.04 3.49 14.06
CA ASN A 40 -18.05 2.95 13.14
C ASN A 40 -16.88 2.30 13.89
N VAL A 41 -16.42 2.88 15.01
CA VAL A 41 -15.32 2.35 15.85
C VAL A 41 -15.62 0.96 16.42
N GLY A 42 -16.86 0.70 16.86
CA GLY A 42 -17.27 -0.62 17.37
C GLY A 42 -17.36 -1.71 16.30
N GLN A 43 -17.69 -1.35 15.06
CA GLN A 43 -17.78 -2.30 13.95
C GLN A 43 -16.39 -2.72 13.40
N PHE A 44 -15.35 -1.92 13.67
CA PHE A 44 -13.96 -2.28 13.35
C PHE A 44 -13.36 -3.34 14.30
N THR A 45 -13.93 -3.54 15.48
CA THR A 45 -13.37 -4.51 16.45
C THR A 45 -13.82 -5.96 16.20
N GLU A 46 -14.88 -6.17 15.42
CA GLU A 46 -15.50 -7.49 15.24
C GLU A 46 -15.37 -8.06 13.82
N HIS A 47 -15.00 -7.26 12.81
CA HIS A 47 -14.58 -7.76 11.49
C HIS A 47 -13.12 -8.20 11.48
N ASP A 48 -12.94 -9.34 12.15
CA ASP A 48 -12.07 -10.48 11.83
C ASP A 48 -11.01 -10.28 10.73
N SER A 49 -9.75 -10.51 11.09
CA SER A 49 -8.51 -10.49 10.27
C SER A 49 -7.84 -9.16 9.91
N LEU A 50 -8.46 -7.98 10.06
CA LEU A 50 -7.77 -6.69 9.74
C LEU A 50 -7.01 -6.09 10.93
N ILE A 51 -7.42 -6.37 12.17
CA ILE A 51 -6.79 -5.81 13.39
C ILE A 51 -5.49 -6.55 13.75
N ARG A 52 -5.46 -7.88 13.57
CA ARG A 52 -4.21 -8.65 13.60
C ARG A 52 -3.57 -8.51 12.23
N GLY A 53 -2.79 -7.45 12.04
CA GLY A 53 -2.01 -7.27 10.80
C GLY A 53 -1.32 -8.57 10.37
N ARG A 54 -1.11 -8.73 9.06
CA ARG A 54 -0.60 -9.97 8.45
C ARG A 54 0.48 -10.64 9.31
N PRO A 55 0.35 -11.93 9.64
CA PRO A 55 1.28 -12.62 10.53
C PRO A 55 2.67 -12.73 9.91
N PRO A 56 3.68 -13.10 10.69
CA PRO A 56 5.01 -13.40 10.16
C PRO A 56 4.96 -14.56 9.17
N ALA A 57 5.93 -14.60 8.26
CA ALA A 57 6.11 -15.76 7.39
C ALA A 57 6.51 -16.99 8.20
N ALA A 58 6.15 -18.17 7.69
CA ALA A 58 6.53 -19.43 8.30
C ALA A 58 8.06 -19.55 8.36
N LYS A 59 8.60 -19.95 9.52
CA LYS A 59 10.06 -19.96 9.73
C LYS A 59 10.79 -20.86 8.73
N LEU A 60 10.20 -22.02 8.43
CA LEU A 60 10.71 -22.97 7.44
C LEU A 60 10.68 -22.40 6.03
N VAL A 61 9.69 -21.58 5.71
CA VAL A 61 9.61 -20.92 4.41
C VAL A 61 10.76 -19.92 4.28
N VAL A 62 10.97 -19.08 5.31
CA VAL A 62 12.05 -18.07 5.31
C VAL A 62 13.43 -18.72 5.20
N SER A 63 13.68 -19.82 5.93
CA SER A 63 14.97 -20.50 5.89
C SER A 63 15.25 -21.23 4.57
N ASN A 64 14.20 -21.63 3.85
CA ASN A 64 14.31 -22.35 2.58
C ASN A 64 14.25 -21.43 1.35
N LEU A 65 14.21 -20.11 1.55
CA LEU A 65 14.25 -19.19 0.42
C LEU A 65 15.58 -19.33 -0.34
N PRO A 66 15.55 -19.31 -1.69
CA PRO A 66 16.76 -19.42 -2.48
C PRO A 66 17.67 -18.21 -2.24
N SER A 67 18.90 -18.47 -1.82
CA SER A 67 19.99 -17.49 -1.87
C SER A 67 20.69 -17.59 -3.23
N ILE A 68 20.67 -16.49 -3.97
CA ILE A 68 21.36 -16.34 -5.25
C ILE A 68 22.58 -15.44 -5.08
N LEU A 69 23.56 -15.60 -5.96
CA LEU A 69 24.68 -14.67 -6.09
C LEU A 69 24.40 -13.69 -7.20
N ILE A 70 24.61 -12.40 -6.92
CA ILE A 70 24.42 -11.33 -7.89
C ILE A 70 25.51 -11.44 -8.96
N THR A 71 25.09 -11.57 -10.22
CA THR A 71 26.01 -11.72 -11.36
C THR A 71 26.30 -10.38 -12.02
N GLU A 72 27.36 -10.32 -12.84
CA GLU A 72 27.70 -9.13 -13.63
C GLU A 72 26.56 -8.67 -14.54
N LYS A 73 25.72 -9.59 -15.02
CA LYS A 73 24.55 -9.27 -15.83
C LYS A 73 23.47 -8.54 -15.03
N ASP A 74 23.29 -8.91 -13.76
CA ASP A 74 22.27 -8.32 -12.88
C ASP A 74 22.63 -6.89 -12.47
N VAL A 75 23.93 -6.59 -12.40
CA VAL A 75 24.44 -5.22 -12.17
C VAL A 75 24.40 -4.41 -13.46
N ALA A 76 24.83 -5.00 -14.59
CA ALA A 76 24.86 -4.34 -15.89
C ALA A 76 23.46 -3.97 -16.43
N ASN A 77 22.41 -4.74 -16.07
CA ASN A 77 21.03 -4.47 -16.51
C ASN A 77 20.31 -3.41 -15.64
N ASN A 78 21.01 -2.32 -15.33
CA ASN A 78 20.52 -1.19 -14.56
C ASN A 78 20.18 -1.51 -13.09
N GLY A 79 21.11 -2.20 -12.41
CA GLY A 79 21.20 -2.21 -10.95
C GLY A 79 20.00 -2.87 -10.26
N SER A 80 20.09 -4.17 -10.03
CA SER A 80 19.25 -4.78 -8.99
C SER A 80 19.50 -4.01 -7.68
N PHE A 81 18.45 -3.44 -7.10
CA PHE A 81 18.52 -2.71 -5.82
C PHE A 81 17.64 -3.40 -4.78
N CYS A 82 18.06 -3.35 -3.52
CA CYS A 82 17.25 -3.85 -2.43
C CYS A 82 16.19 -2.81 -2.06
N ALA A 83 14.90 -3.12 -2.23
CA ALA A 83 13.83 -2.17 -1.92
C ALA A 83 13.69 -1.80 -0.43
N VAL A 84 14.38 -2.53 0.47
CA VAL A 84 14.36 -2.30 1.92
C VAL A 84 15.40 -1.25 2.32
N CYS A 85 16.68 -1.46 2.00
CA CYS A 85 17.73 -0.48 2.31
C CYS A 85 17.91 0.60 1.24
N LYS A 86 17.36 0.39 0.04
CA LYS A 86 17.48 1.26 -1.15
C LYS A 86 18.90 1.33 -1.73
N ASP A 87 19.74 0.35 -1.41
CA ASP A 87 21.10 0.23 -1.94
C ASP A 87 21.17 -0.75 -3.11
N GLU A 88 22.16 -0.53 -3.98
CA GLU A 88 22.51 -1.41 -5.09
C GLU A 88 23.22 -2.66 -4.58
N PHE A 89 22.98 -3.81 -5.23
CA PHE A 89 23.72 -5.02 -4.93
C PHE A 89 25.13 -4.98 -5.54
N VAL A 90 26.11 -5.52 -4.80
CA VAL A 90 27.48 -5.69 -5.28
C VAL A 90 27.64 -7.00 -6.04
N LEU A 91 28.57 -7.04 -7.00
CA LEU A 91 28.95 -8.28 -7.69
C LEU A 91 29.32 -9.36 -6.69
N SER A 92 28.88 -10.59 -6.94
CA SER A 92 29.09 -11.77 -6.08
C SER A 92 28.51 -11.66 -4.66
N GLU A 93 27.67 -10.66 -4.39
CA GLU A 93 26.94 -10.54 -3.13
C GLU A 93 25.80 -11.57 -3.05
N LYS A 94 25.50 -12.04 -1.84
CA LYS A 94 24.37 -12.95 -1.60
C LYS A 94 23.08 -12.16 -1.45
N ALA A 95 22.11 -12.46 -2.30
CA ALA A 95 20.75 -11.95 -2.20
C ALA A 95 19.77 -13.11 -2.00
N THR A 96 18.75 -12.88 -1.18
CA THR A 96 17.62 -13.79 -1.03
C THR A 96 16.57 -13.45 -2.07
N GLN A 97 16.17 -14.44 -2.86
CA GLN A 97 15.11 -14.31 -3.86
C GLN A 97 13.79 -14.84 -3.29
N LEU A 98 12.73 -14.02 -3.37
CA LEU A 98 11.37 -14.45 -3.02
C LEU A 98 10.72 -15.24 -4.17
N PRO A 99 9.66 -16.03 -3.92
CA PRO A 99 8.93 -16.75 -4.98
C PRO A 99 8.32 -15.85 -6.06
N CYS A 100 8.16 -14.56 -5.76
CA CYS A 100 7.73 -13.52 -6.69
C CYS A 100 8.88 -12.84 -7.45
N SER A 101 10.04 -13.50 -7.53
CA SER A 101 11.27 -13.07 -8.23
C SER A 101 11.88 -11.74 -7.78
N HIS A 102 11.50 -11.22 -6.60
CA HIS A 102 12.13 -10.01 -6.04
C HIS A 102 13.32 -10.38 -5.16
N HIS A 103 14.39 -9.58 -5.25
CA HIS A 103 15.67 -9.80 -4.58
C HIS A 103 15.89 -8.83 -3.42
N TYR A 104 16.47 -9.32 -2.33
CA TYR A 104 16.78 -8.54 -1.14
C TYR A 104 18.07 -9.03 -0.51
N HIS A 105 18.77 -8.18 0.25
CA HIS A 105 19.82 -8.70 1.12
C HIS A 105 19.21 -9.61 2.18
N GLU A 106 19.92 -10.68 2.54
CA GLU A 106 19.50 -11.64 3.56
C GLU A 106 19.13 -10.94 4.88
N HIS A 107 19.98 -10.01 5.32
CA HIS A 107 19.78 -9.24 6.54
C HIS A 107 18.66 -8.20 6.44
N CYS A 108 18.28 -7.77 5.23
CA CYS A 108 17.17 -6.85 5.03
C CYS A 108 15.82 -7.55 5.03
N ILE A 109 15.71 -8.72 4.39
CA ILE A 109 14.43 -9.41 4.23
C ILE A 109 14.04 -10.27 5.43
N SER A 110 15.02 -10.84 6.14
CA SER A 110 14.79 -11.65 7.33
C SER A 110 13.95 -10.93 8.42
N PRO A 111 14.31 -9.71 8.88
CA PRO A 111 13.50 -9.00 9.88
C PRO A 111 12.11 -8.62 9.35
N TRP A 112 12.00 -8.29 8.06
CA TRP A 112 10.71 -7.99 7.44
C TRP A 112 9.77 -9.20 7.47
N LEU A 113 10.26 -10.38 7.07
CA LEU A 113 9.48 -11.62 7.07
C LEU A 113 9.17 -12.12 8.50
N GLY A 114 9.97 -11.71 9.49
CA GLY A 114 9.67 -11.90 10.91
C GLY A 114 8.53 -11.04 11.45
N MET A 115 8.08 -10.04 10.69
CA MET A 115 6.96 -9.17 11.06
C MET A 115 5.74 -9.35 10.14
N ARG A 116 5.98 -9.59 8.85
CA ARG A 116 4.93 -9.66 7.82
C ARG A 116 5.27 -10.72 6.79
N ASN A 117 4.30 -11.54 6.41
CA ASN A 117 4.46 -12.56 5.37
C ASN A 117 4.38 -12.04 3.92
N THR A 118 4.63 -10.76 3.66
CA THR A 118 4.44 -10.17 2.31
C THR A 118 5.68 -9.56 1.72
N CYS A 119 5.85 -9.71 0.41
CA CYS A 119 6.85 -9.01 -0.38
C CYS A 119 6.67 -7.47 -0.29
N PRO A 120 7.72 -6.70 0.08
CA PRO A 120 7.69 -5.24 0.10
C PRO A 120 7.28 -4.57 -1.22
N VAL A 121 7.60 -5.20 -2.36
CA VAL A 121 7.37 -4.60 -3.68
C VAL A 121 6.01 -4.97 -4.25
N CYS A 122 5.70 -6.26 -4.39
CA CYS A 122 4.50 -6.72 -5.09
C CYS A 122 3.39 -7.24 -4.17
N ARG A 123 3.59 -7.19 -2.84
CA ARG A 123 2.65 -7.72 -1.83
C ARG A 123 2.33 -9.20 -1.97
N PHE A 124 3.12 -9.96 -2.75
CA PHE A 124 3.02 -11.40 -2.81
C PHE A 124 3.12 -11.99 -1.40
N GLU A 125 2.21 -12.88 -1.08
CA GLU A 125 2.03 -13.40 0.26
C GLU A 125 2.62 -14.80 0.41
N LEU A 126 3.55 -14.94 1.34
CA LEU A 126 4.17 -16.19 1.73
C LEU A 126 3.30 -16.93 2.76
N PRO A 127 3.38 -18.28 2.82
CA PRO A 127 2.70 -19.04 3.88
C PRO A 127 3.15 -18.61 5.28
N THR A 128 2.25 -18.74 6.26
CA THR A 128 2.52 -18.52 7.69
C THR A 128 2.35 -19.80 8.51
N ASP A 129 2.91 -19.82 9.72
CA ASP A 129 2.73 -20.89 10.70
C ASP A 129 1.40 -20.74 11.50
N ASP A 130 0.61 -19.69 11.24
CA ASP A 130 -0.71 -19.46 11.85
C ASP A 130 -1.82 -20.18 11.04
N PRO A 131 -2.39 -21.29 11.57
CA PRO A 131 -3.40 -22.07 10.85
C PRO A 131 -4.76 -21.37 10.78
N ASP A 132 -5.09 -20.49 11.73
CA ASP A 132 -6.33 -19.71 11.69
C ASP A 132 -6.28 -18.70 10.57
N TYR A 133 -5.16 -17.99 10.45
CA TYR A 133 -4.93 -17.04 9.37
C TYR A 133 -4.98 -17.72 7.99
N GLU A 134 -4.33 -18.87 7.82
CA GLU A 134 -4.37 -19.62 6.55
C GLU A 134 -5.78 -20.09 6.18
N ARG A 135 -6.58 -20.54 7.17
CA ARG A 135 -7.99 -20.88 6.95
C ARG A 135 -8.82 -19.66 6.53
N SER A 136 -8.66 -18.54 7.22
CA SER A 136 -9.36 -17.30 6.89
C SER A 136 -8.98 -16.79 5.50
N LYS A 137 -7.70 -16.87 5.12
CA LYS A 137 -7.21 -16.51 3.78
C LYS A 137 -7.92 -17.30 2.67
N VAL A 138 -8.09 -18.61 2.85
CA VAL A 138 -8.81 -19.46 1.89
C VAL A 138 -10.28 -19.06 1.77
N ARG A 139 -10.94 -18.80 2.90
CA ARG A 139 -12.35 -18.36 2.93
C ARG A 139 -12.54 -17.03 2.21
N LEU A 140 -11.65 -16.05 2.45
CA LEU A 140 -11.70 -14.75 1.79
C LEU A 140 -11.48 -14.89 0.27
N ARG A 141 -10.48 -15.66 -0.16
CA ARG A 141 -10.24 -15.92 -1.59
C ARG A 141 -11.43 -16.61 -2.26
N ALA A 142 -12.09 -17.55 -1.59
CA ALA A 142 -13.28 -18.22 -2.10
C ALA A 142 -14.47 -17.25 -2.25
N ARG A 143 -14.66 -16.36 -1.27
CA ARG A 143 -15.67 -15.29 -1.35
C ARG A 143 -15.40 -14.34 -2.51
N ASP A 144 -14.17 -13.83 -2.61
CA ASP A 144 -13.79 -12.88 -3.67
C ASP A 144 -13.95 -13.51 -5.07
N ALA A 145 -13.61 -14.79 -5.21
CA ALA A 145 -13.87 -15.56 -6.43
C ALA A 145 -15.37 -15.70 -6.73
N ALA A 146 -16.19 -16.01 -5.73
CA ALA A 146 -17.65 -16.10 -5.90
C ALA A 146 -18.26 -14.77 -6.33
N THR A 147 -17.86 -13.66 -5.71
CA THR A 147 -18.28 -12.31 -6.08
C THR A 147 -17.86 -11.96 -7.51
N SER A 148 -16.65 -12.35 -7.93
CA SER A 148 -16.18 -12.13 -9.29
C SER A 148 -17.02 -12.92 -10.31
N VAL A 149 -17.38 -14.17 -10.02
CA VAL A 149 -18.25 -15.00 -10.88
C VAL A 149 -19.66 -14.41 -10.97
N GLU A 150 -20.24 -14.01 -9.83
CA GLU A 150 -21.56 -13.38 -9.78
C GLU A 150 -21.60 -12.09 -10.59
N SER A 151 -20.52 -11.28 -10.54
CA SER A 151 -20.42 -10.04 -11.31
C SER A 151 -20.41 -10.28 -12.82
N LEU A 152 -19.74 -11.35 -13.29
CA LEU A 152 -19.72 -11.72 -14.71
C LEU A 152 -21.07 -12.25 -15.19
N LEU A 153 -21.78 -13.03 -14.36
CA LEU A 153 -23.11 -13.56 -14.72
C LEU A 153 -24.16 -12.45 -14.87
N ARG A 154 -24.03 -11.35 -14.12
CA ARG A 154 -24.94 -10.19 -14.24
C ARG A 154 -24.70 -9.38 -15.52
N SER A 155 -23.48 -9.37 -16.08
CA SER A 155 -23.20 -8.66 -17.34
C SER A 155 -23.68 -9.38 -18.59
N ASP A 156 -23.88 -10.71 -18.54
CA ASP A 156 -24.32 -11.49 -19.70
C ASP A 156 -25.85 -11.45 -19.93
N THR A 157 -26.63 -10.93 -18.97
CA THR A 157 -28.10 -10.86 -19.06
C THR A 157 -28.65 -9.53 -19.60
N ASP A 158 -27.80 -8.54 -19.87
CA ASP A 158 -28.19 -7.23 -20.40
C ASP A 158 -28.07 -7.14 -21.95
N LEU A 159 -28.58 -8.15 -22.68
CA LEU A 159 -28.84 -7.94 -24.12
C LEU A 159 -30.19 -7.23 -24.28
N PRO A 160 -30.24 -6.00 -24.84
CA PRO A 160 -31.52 -5.37 -25.14
C PRO A 160 -32.24 -6.26 -26.16
N SER A 161 -33.49 -6.63 -25.84
CA SER A 161 -34.37 -7.30 -26.77
C SER A 161 -34.58 -6.38 -27.97
N ILE A 162 -33.88 -6.65 -29.07
CA ILE A 162 -34.06 -5.92 -30.34
C ILE A 162 -35.43 -6.37 -30.88
N LEU A 163 -36.42 -5.49 -30.73
CA LEU A 163 -37.69 -5.49 -31.46
C LEU A 163 -37.54 -4.70 -32.75
#